data_AF-A0A916WJ85-F1
#
_entry.id   AF-A0A916WJ85-F1
#
_cell.length_a   1.000
_cell.length_b   1.000
_cell.length_c   1.000
_cell.angle_alpha   90.00
_cell.angle_beta   90.00
_cell.angle_gamma   90.00
#
_symmetry.space_group_name_H-M   'P 1'
#
loop_
_entity.id
_entity.type
_entity.pdbx_description
1 polymer ?
#
loop_
_entity_poly.entity_id
_entity_poly.type
_entity_poly.pdbx_seq_one_letter_code
_entity_poly.pdbx_strand_id
1 'polypeptide(L)'
;MLEGIKKQAAALEARPLTLYGVELPEKATLSLVGTPIKMDLLTLVRVMQVALGPMLLLWLGSLYNTRQRETLYIARMTDVSFLYPHLINVYPVILRGDAAWDTPRKKSWTKYVFEFFAFPALYALLRIGLLAAFVGPPVAFYLISVYMLSGDAYSLVSTVMGFVVAIFALGNVLCEGLPWHVRKRFVVPRRSI
;
A
#
# COMPACT_ATOMS: atom_id res chain seq x y z
N MET A 1 -6.38 -27.09 46.02
CA MET A 1 -5.41 -26.82 44.91
C MET A 1 -6.00 -25.88 43.85
N LEU A 2 -7.18 -26.19 43.29
CA LEU A 2 -7.87 -25.34 42.30
C LEU A 2 -8.20 -23.91 42.77
N GLU A 3 -8.59 -23.71 44.03
CA GLU A 3 -8.88 -22.38 44.58
C GLU A 3 -7.62 -21.50 44.73
N GLY A 4 -6.47 -22.11 45.05
CA GLY A 4 -5.19 -21.41 45.14
C GLY A 4 -4.72 -20.90 43.78
N ILE A 5 -4.93 -21.71 42.73
CA ILE A 5 -4.63 -21.34 41.35
C ILE A 5 -5.57 -20.23 40.86
N LYS A 6 -6.86 -20.29 41.18
CA LYS A 6 -7.83 -19.21 40.86
C LYS A 6 -7.48 -17.89 41.56
N LYS A 7 -7.06 -17.93 42.83
CA LYS A 7 -6.59 -16.74 43.56
C LYS A 7 -5.30 -16.17 42.96
N GLN A 8 -4.36 -17.02 42.56
CA GLN A 8 -3.15 -16.57 41.88
C GLN A 8 -3.44 -15.99 40.50
N ALA A 9 -4.37 -16.56 39.73
CA ALA A 9 -4.81 -16.02 38.45
C ALA A 9 -5.45 -14.63 38.61
N ALA A 10 -6.38 -14.47 39.56
CA ALA A 10 -6.99 -13.18 39.86
C ALA A 10 -5.97 -12.13 40.36
N ALA A 11 -4.96 -12.55 41.12
CA ALA A 11 -3.88 -11.68 41.57
C ALA A 11 -2.88 -11.31 40.47
N LEU A 12 -2.79 -12.10 39.40
CA LEU A 12 -1.99 -11.82 38.21
C LEU A 12 -2.74 -10.92 37.22
N GLU A 13 -4.05 -11.09 37.07
CA GLU A 13 -4.91 -10.20 36.26
C GLU A 13 -5.00 -8.78 36.85
N ALA A 14 -4.92 -8.63 38.18
CA ALA A 14 -4.95 -7.33 38.84
C ALA A 14 -3.62 -6.56 38.78
N ARG A 15 -2.55 -7.16 38.25
CA ARG A 15 -1.26 -6.47 38.10
C ARG A 15 -1.28 -5.66 36.81
N PRO A 16 -0.91 -4.36 36.84
CA PRO A 16 -0.81 -3.57 35.63
C PRO A 16 0.21 -4.21 34.68
N LEU A 17 -0.17 -4.33 33.41
CA LEU A 17 0.70 -4.84 32.36
C LEU A 17 1.93 -3.93 32.25
N THR A 18 3.08 -4.48 32.61
CA THR A 18 4.38 -3.80 32.50
C THR A 18 5.08 -4.28 31.23
N LEU A 19 5.37 -3.35 30.32
CA LEU A 19 6.14 -3.62 29.11
C LEU A 19 7.37 -2.72 29.15
N TYR A 20 8.56 -3.33 29.25
CA TYR A 20 9.85 -2.62 29.38
C TYR A 20 9.91 -1.61 30.54
N GLY A 21 9.28 -1.92 31.67
CA GLY A 21 9.30 -1.07 32.87
C GLY A 21 8.34 0.14 32.81
N VAL A 22 7.51 0.23 31.77
CA VAL A 22 6.43 1.21 31.66
C VAL A 22 5.11 0.53 31.98
N GLU A 23 4.38 1.06 32.96
CA GLU A 23 3.01 0.65 33.26
C GLU A 23 2.09 1.12 32.13
N LEU A 24 1.47 0.18 31.43
CA LEU A 24 0.50 0.51 30.39
C LEU A 24 -0.82 0.91 31.07
N PRO A 25 -1.37 2.10 30.79
CA PRO A 25 -2.65 2.49 31.34
C PRO A 25 -3.76 1.60 30.76
N GLU A 26 -4.48 0.88 31.63
CA GLU A 26 -5.62 0.03 31.24
C GLU A 26 -6.76 0.84 30.62
N LYS A 27 -6.86 2.13 30.94
CA LYS A 27 -7.92 3.02 30.45
C LYS A 27 -7.33 4.21 29.71
N ALA A 28 -7.72 4.36 28.45
CA ALA A 28 -7.44 5.54 27.66
C ALA A 28 -8.50 6.61 27.96
N THR A 29 -8.04 7.85 28.20
CA THR A 29 -8.93 9.03 28.29
C THR A 29 -8.92 9.72 26.95
N LEU A 30 -10.04 9.65 26.23
CA LEU A 30 -10.24 10.40 24.99
C LEU A 30 -11.16 11.58 25.26
N SER A 31 -10.70 12.78 24.92
CA SER A 31 -11.52 13.98 25.00
C SER A 31 -12.27 14.16 23.69
N LEU A 32 -13.55 13.79 23.68
CA LEU A 32 -14.42 13.98 22.51
C LEU A 32 -15.31 15.20 22.79
N VAL A 33 -15.07 16.29 22.05
CA VAL A 33 -15.83 17.55 22.16
C VAL A 33 -15.88 18.07 23.60
N GLY A 34 -14.74 18.04 24.31
CA GLY A 34 -14.61 18.51 25.69
C GLY A 34 -15.08 17.53 26.77
N THR A 35 -15.70 16.40 26.40
CA THR A 35 -16.12 15.36 27.35
C THR A 35 -15.06 14.26 27.45
N PRO A 36 -14.49 14.00 28.65
CA PRO A 36 -13.52 12.92 28.83
C PRO A 36 -14.24 11.56 28.89
N ILE A 37 -14.13 10.78 27.83
CA ILE A 37 -14.63 9.41 27.77
C ILE A 37 -13.47 8.49 28.19
N LYS A 38 -13.67 7.76 29.29
CA LYS A 38 -12.76 6.69 29.72
C LYS A 38 -13.17 5.41 29.03
N MET A 39 -12.34 4.92 28.12
CA MET A 39 -12.54 3.62 27.49
C MET A 39 -11.38 2.70 27.81
N ASP A 40 -11.69 1.41 27.89
CA ASP A 40 -10.68 0.37 27.97
C ASP A 40 -9.76 0.42 26.73
N LEU A 41 -8.45 0.29 26.93
CA LEU A 41 -7.45 0.45 25.88
C LEU A 41 -7.66 -0.56 24.74
N LEU A 42 -8.04 -1.79 25.09
CA LEU A 42 -8.31 -2.86 24.14
C LEU A 42 -9.55 -2.54 23.28
N THR A 43 -10.59 -1.94 23.89
CA THR A 43 -11.76 -1.45 23.16
C THR A 43 -11.39 -0.32 22.20
N LEU A 44 -10.52 0.61 22.61
CA LEU A 44 -10.01 1.67 21.73
C LEU A 44 -9.27 1.10 20.52
N VAL A 45 -8.34 0.16 20.75
CA VAL A 45 -7.57 -0.48 19.68
C VAL A 45 -8.49 -1.17 18.67
N ARG A 46 -9.55 -1.85 19.12
CA ARG A 46 -10.55 -2.48 18.26
C ARG A 46 -11.31 -1.46 17.41
N VAL A 47 -11.76 -0.36 18.00
CA VAL A 47 -12.45 0.71 17.27
C VAL A 47 -11.53 1.32 16.21
N MET A 48 -10.27 1.59 16.57
CA MET A 48 -9.27 2.09 15.63
C MET A 48 -8.99 1.11 14.50
N GLN A 49 -8.89 -0.18 14.80
CA GLN A 49 -8.71 -1.23 13.79
C GLN A 49 -9.88 -1.29 12.80
N VAL A 50 -11.12 -1.24 13.30
CA VAL A 50 -12.32 -1.23 12.43
C VAL A 50 -12.32 0.01 11.54
N ALA A 51 -11.99 1.18 12.10
CA ALA A 51 -11.88 2.44 11.33
C ALA A 51 -10.73 2.43 10.31
N LEU A 52 -9.64 1.71 10.60
CA LEU A 52 -8.47 1.63 9.74
C LEU A 52 -8.77 0.95 8.40
N GLY A 53 -9.68 -0.03 8.37
CA GLY A 53 -10.05 -0.76 7.15
C GLY A 53 -10.57 0.17 6.04
N PRO A 54 -11.67 0.90 6.25
CA PRO A 54 -12.17 1.89 5.29
C PRO A 54 -11.15 2.98 4.95
N MET A 55 -10.37 3.44 5.92
CA MET A 55 -9.32 4.43 5.67
C MET A 55 -8.23 3.90 4.73
N LEU A 56 -7.79 2.65 4.91
CA LEU A 56 -6.85 1.99 4.01
C LEU A 56 -7.45 1.80 2.61
N LEU A 57 -8.73 1.45 2.49
CA LEU A 57 -9.38 1.36 1.18
C LEU A 57 -9.42 2.69 0.45
N LEU A 58 -9.77 3.78 1.16
CA LEU A 58 -9.75 5.12 0.58
C LEU A 58 -8.34 5.52 0.15
N TRP A 59 -7.34 5.22 0.98
CA TRP A 59 -5.93 5.50 0.67
C TRP A 59 -5.44 4.70 -0.55
N LEU A 60 -5.69 3.39 -0.60
CA LEU A 60 -5.35 2.53 -1.72
C LEU A 60 -6.11 2.93 -3.00
N GLY A 61 -7.38 3.32 -2.89
CA GLY A 61 -8.18 3.84 -3.99
C GLY A 61 -7.66 5.17 -4.53
N SER A 62 -7.25 6.08 -3.65
CA SER A 62 -6.60 7.33 -4.03
C SER A 62 -5.29 7.09 -4.78
N LEU A 63 -4.47 6.16 -4.29
CA LEU A 63 -3.22 5.75 -4.94
C LEU A 63 -3.50 5.17 -6.34
N TYR A 64 -4.46 4.23 -6.43
CA TYR A 64 -4.89 3.64 -7.70
C TYR A 64 -5.33 4.71 -8.72
N ASN A 65 -6.25 5.59 -8.31
CA ASN A 65 -6.83 6.60 -9.19
C ASN A 65 -5.78 7.62 -9.65
N THR A 66 -4.92 8.07 -8.74
CA THR A 66 -3.83 8.99 -9.07
C THR A 66 -2.91 8.36 -10.10
N ARG A 67 -2.52 7.10 -9.87
CA ARG A 67 -1.64 6.37 -10.78
C ARG A 67 -2.27 6.12 -12.15
N GLN A 68 -3.54 5.71 -12.21
CA GLN A 68 -4.23 5.53 -13.48
C GLN A 68 -4.31 6.85 -14.26
N ARG A 69 -4.63 7.96 -13.59
CA ARG A 69 -4.67 9.29 -14.22
C ARG A 69 -3.30 9.69 -14.76
N GLU A 70 -2.26 9.55 -13.95
CA GLU A 70 -0.88 9.81 -14.38
C GLU A 70 -0.53 8.97 -15.60
N THR A 71 -0.68 7.65 -15.51
CA THR A 71 -0.48 6.72 -16.62
C THR A 71 -1.20 7.19 -17.89
N LEU A 72 -2.46 7.64 -17.83
CA LEU A 72 -3.18 8.15 -18.99
C LEU A 72 -2.55 9.44 -19.55
N TYR A 73 -2.11 10.35 -18.69
CA TYR A 73 -1.45 11.59 -19.10
C TYR A 73 -0.09 11.36 -19.76
N ILE A 74 0.67 10.36 -19.33
CA ILE A 74 1.98 10.00 -19.91
C ILE A 74 1.91 9.77 -21.41
N ALA A 75 0.80 9.20 -21.90
CA ALA A 75 0.60 8.95 -23.33
C ALA A 75 0.38 10.23 -24.15
N ARG A 76 0.04 11.35 -23.50
CA ARG A 76 -0.41 12.59 -24.15
C ARG A 76 0.52 13.78 -23.89
N MET A 77 1.44 13.68 -22.93
CA MET A 77 2.32 14.78 -22.55
C MET A 77 3.53 14.91 -23.49
N THR A 78 3.87 16.15 -23.77
CA THR A 78 5.03 16.54 -24.59
C THR A 78 6.21 17.06 -23.77
N ASP A 79 5.98 17.44 -22.51
CA ASP A 79 7.02 17.96 -21.62
C ASP A 79 7.01 17.18 -20.30
N VAL A 80 8.18 16.64 -19.93
CA VAL A 80 8.37 15.77 -18.75
C VAL A 80 8.38 16.60 -17.45
N SER A 81 8.62 17.91 -17.54
CA SER A 81 8.68 18.81 -16.37
C SER A 81 7.33 18.97 -15.66
N PHE A 82 6.20 18.82 -16.36
CA PHE A 82 4.87 18.81 -15.75
C PHE A 82 4.56 17.49 -15.03
N LEU A 83 5.41 16.48 -15.19
CA LEU A 83 5.35 15.23 -14.47
C LEU A 83 6.08 15.36 -13.13
N TYR A 84 5.64 16.30 -12.29
CA TYR A 84 6.16 16.44 -10.93
C TYR A 84 5.98 15.13 -10.12
N PRO A 85 6.83 14.88 -9.11
CA PRO A 85 7.72 13.74 -9.06
C PRO A 85 7.13 12.71 -8.10
N HIS A 86 6.20 11.89 -8.58
CA HIS A 86 5.78 10.74 -7.79
C HIS A 86 6.90 9.70 -7.91
N LEU A 87 7.62 9.45 -6.81
CA LEU A 87 8.77 8.53 -6.72
C LEU A 87 8.47 7.12 -7.28
N ILE A 88 7.20 6.74 -7.30
CA ILE A 88 6.70 5.43 -7.75
C ILE A 88 6.52 5.40 -9.28
N ASN A 89 6.52 6.55 -9.95
CA ASN A 89 6.18 6.66 -11.36
C ASN A 89 7.40 6.55 -12.27
N VAL A 90 8.04 5.38 -12.23
CA VAL A 90 9.27 5.11 -12.98
C VAL A 90 8.92 4.50 -14.33
N TYR A 91 8.68 5.36 -15.31
CA TYR A 91 8.50 4.95 -16.70
C TYR A 91 9.76 5.22 -17.52
N PRO A 92 10.07 4.34 -18.48
CA PRO A 92 11.19 4.57 -19.38
C PRO A 92 10.92 5.81 -20.24
N VAL A 93 11.89 6.73 -20.27
CA VAL A 93 11.90 7.91 -21.14
C VAL A 93 12.57 7.57 -22.45
N ILE A 94 11.90 7.84 -23.57
CA ILE A 94 12.51 7.80 -24.89
C ILE A 94 12.97 9.22 -25.23
N LEU A 95 14.29 9.44 -25.22
CA LEU A 95 14.90 10.65 -25.75
C LEU A 95 14.93 10.55 -27.29
N ARG A 96 14.14 11.39 -27.98
CA ARG A 96 14.11 11.45 -29.45
C ARG A 96 15.41 12.05 -30.01
N GLY A 97 16.24 11.23 -30.65
CA GLY A 97 17.08 11.66 -31.76
C GLY A 97 16.36 11.28 -33.05
N ASP A 98 15.96 12.27 -33.85
CA ASP A 98 15.38 12.14 -35.20
C ASP A 98 14.26 11.09 -35.39
N ALA A 99 13.00 11.56 -35.23
CA ALA A 99 11.75 11.00 -35.75
C ALA A 99 11.61 9.47 -35.98
N ALA A 100 10.60 8.92 -35.29
CA ALA A 100 10.13 7.52 -35.31
C ALA A 100 11.00 6.55 -34.51
N TRP A 101 10.35 5.81 -33.62
CA TRP A 101 10.89 4.55 -33.12
C TRP A 101 11.11 3.68 -34.37
N ASP A 102 12.36 3.60 -34.84
CA ASP A 102 12.72 2.63 -35.86
C ASP A 102 12.56 1.28 -35.17
N THR A 103 11.40 0.63 -35.37
CA THR A 103 11.11 -0.68 -34.77
C THR A 103 12.35 -1.54 -34.97
N PRO A 104 13.01 -2.01 -33.90
CA PRO A 104 14.32 -2.63 -34.01
C PRO A 104 14.24 -3.70 -35.09
N ARG A 105 14.89 -3.45 -36.23
CA ARG A 105 14.83 -4.36 -37.37
C ARG A 105 15.34 -5.70 -36.85
N LYS A 106 14.63 -6.80 -37.15
CA LYS A 106 14.95 -8.18 -36.71
C LYS A 106 16.41 -8.63 -36.92
N LYS A 107 17.20 -7.85 -37.65
CA LYS A 107 18.63 -8.06 -37.92
C LYS A 107 19.50 -8.15 -36.66
N SER A 108 19.05 -7.64 -35.51
CA SER A 108 19.70 -7.82 -34.20
C SER A 108 18.70 -8.33 -33.17
N TRP A 109 18.48 -9.65 -33.16
CA TRP A 109 17.53 -10.33 -32.25
C TRP A 109 17.77 -9.98 -30.77
N THR A 110 19.03 -9.84 -30.34
CA THR A 110 19.39 -9.46 -28.98
C THR A 110 18.92 -8.05 -28.61
N LYS A 111 19.11 -7.06 -29.49
CA LYS A 111 18.61 -5.69 -29.29
C LYS A 111 17.08 -5.65 -29.29
N TYR A 112 16.44 -6.40 -30.19
CA TYR A 112 14.99 -6.51 -30.25
C TYR A 112 14.42 -7.08 -28.93
N VAL A 113 14.98 -8.19 -28.43
CA VAL A 113 14.52 -8.81 -27.17
C VAL A 113 14.75 -7.87 -25.99
N PHE A 114 15.91 -7.23 -25.92
CA PHE A 114 16.26 -6.34 -24.82
C PHE A 114 15.38 -5.09 -24.78
N GLU A 115 15.21 -4.40 -25.91
CA GLU A 115 14.43 -3.16 -25.98
C GLU A 115 12.92 -3.39 -25.91
N PHE A 116 12.42 -4.50 -26.44
CA PHE A 116 10.99 -4.77 -26.48
C PHE A 116 10.47 -5.45 -25.20
N PHE A 117 11.26 -6.35 -24.60
CA PHE A 117 10.83 -7.14 -23.44
C PHE A 117 11.60 -6.80 -22.16
N ALA A 118 12.93 -6.85 -22.17
CA ALA A 118 13.72 -6.74 -20.93
C ALA A 118 13.64 -5.35 -20.30
N PHE A 119 13.79 -4.29 -21.10
CA PHE A 119 13.79 -2.92 -20.59
C PHE A 119 12.43 -2.50 -20.01
N PRO A 120 11.27 -2.72 -20.69
CA PRO A 120 9.97 -2.46 -20.07
C PRO A 120 9.70 -3.33 -18.84
N ALA A 121 10.13 -4.60 -18.84
CA ALA A 121 9.97 -5.49 -17.70
C ALA A 121 10.75 -5.00 -16.47
N LEU A 122 11.98 -4.52 -16.65
CA LEU A 122 12.79 -3.96 -15.56
C LEU A 122 12.09 -2.77 -14.89
N TYR A 123 11.55 -1.83 -15.68
CA TYR A 123 10.83 -0.67 -15.15
C TYR A 123 9.49 -1.07 -14.51
N ALA A 124 8.81 -2.09 -15.04
CA ALA A 124 7.62 -2.64 -14.38
C ALA A 124 7.95 -3.30 -13.04
N LEU A 125 9.02 -4.09 -12.97
CA LEU A 125 9.47 -4.72 -11.72
C LEU A 125 9.87 -3.69 -10.68
N LEU A 126 10.59 -2.63 -11.08
CA LEU A 126 10.97 -1.55 -10.17
C LEU A 126 9.72 -0.82 -9.63
N ARG A 127 8.73 -0.56 -10.49
CA ARG A 127 7.45 0.03 -10.09
C ARG A 127 6.63 -0.85 -9.15
N ILE A 128 6.60 -2.17 -9.40
CA ILE A 128 5.97 -3.16 -8.52
C ILE A 128 6.70 -3.19 -7.17
N GLY A 129 8.04 -3.20 -7.18
CA GLY A 129 8.87 -3.20 -5.98
C GLY A 129 8.66 -1.96 -5.12
N LEU A 130 8.66 -0.77 -5.72
CA LEU A 130 8.35 0.47 -5.02
C LEU A 130 6.93 0.45 -4.45
N LEU A 131 5.93 0.05 -5.25
CA LEU A 131 4.56 -0.06 -4.76
C LEU A 131 4.45 -1.01 -3.58
N ALA A 132 5.08 -2.18 -3.66
CA ALA A 132 5.11 -3.17 -2.59
C ALA A 132 5.81 -2.64 -1.32
N ALA A 133 6.88 -1.85 -1.45
CA ALA A 133 7.56 -1.24 -0.32
C ALA A 133 6.68 -0.21 0.43
N PHE A 134 5.85 0.55 -0.30
CA PHE A 134 4.95 1.56 0.30
C PHE A 134 3.62 0.97 0.79
N VAL A 135 3.03 0.03 0.06
CA VAL A 135 1.72 -0.56 0.37
C VAL A 135 1.84 -1.78 1.29
N GLY A 136 2.92 -2.55 1.17
CA GLY A 136 3.13 -3.80 1.88
C GLY A 136 3.09 -3.64 3.40
N PRO A 137 3.92 -2.78 4.01
CA PRO A 137 3.93 -2.61 5.47
C PRO A 137 2.57 -2.23 6.07
N PRO A 138 1.84 -1.18 5.62
CA PRO A 138 0.57 -0.81 6.24
C PRO A 138 -0.51 -1.89 6.05
N VAL A 139 -0.56 -2.56 4.90
CA VAL A 139 -1.50 -3.66 4.66
C VAL A 139 -1.15 -4.87 5.54
N ALA A 140 0.13 -5.23 5.63
CA ALA A 140 0.58 -6.35 6.46
C ALA A 140 0.28 -6.10 7.94
N PHE A 141 0.58 -4.91 8.48
CA PHE A 141 0.26 -4.57 9.86
C PHE A 141 -1.24 -4.60 10.13
N TYR A 142 -2.06 -4.15 9.19
CA TYR A 142 -3.52 -4.25 9.32
C TYR A 142 -3.98 -5.71 9.35
N LEU A 143 -3.51 -6.57 8.44
CA LEU A 143 -3.88 -7.98 8.42
C LEU A 143 -3.41 -8.72 9.68
N ILE A 144 -2.20 -8.42 10.17
CA ILE A 144 -1.71 -8.94 11.45
C ILE A 144 -2.61 -8.48 12.60
N SER A 145 -3.04 -7.22 12.62
CA SER A 145 -3.96 -6.73 13.65
C SER A 145 -5.32 -7.44 13.61
N VAL A 146 -5.83 -7.76 12.41
CA VAL A 146 -7.06 -8.56 12.23
C VAL A 146 -6.91 -9.96 12.78
N TYR A 147 -5.77 -10.60 12.54
CA TYR A 147 -5.48 -11.91 13.08
C TYR A 147 -5.35 -11.90 14.62
N MET A 148 -4.58 -10.96 15.17
CA MET A 148 -4.29 -10.88 16.61
C MET A 148 -5.50 -10.49 17.46
N LEU A 149 -6.44 -9.73 16.91
CA LEU A 149 -7.67 -9.29 17.60
C LEU A 149 -8.89 -10.11 17.16
N SER A 150 -8.68 -11.35 16.71
CA SER A 150 -9.76 -12.27 16.34
C SER A 150 -10.45 -12.85 17.58
N GLY A 151 -11.78 -13.08 17.51
CA GLY A 151 -12.57 -13.69 18.59
C GLY A 151 -13.67 -12.82 19.21
N ASP A 152 -13.80 -11.55 18.81
CA ASP A 152 -14.81 -10.63 19.35
C ASP A 152 -16.09 -10.52 18.50
N ALA A 153 -17.09 -9.80 19.02
CA ALA A 153 -18.33 -9.47 18.32
C ALA A 153 -18.11 -8.76 16.96
N TYR A 154 -17.01 -8.04 16.80
CA TYR A 154 -16.66 -7.33 15.55
C TYR A 154 -15.70 -8.12 14.65
N SER A 155 -15.29 -9.32 15.05
CA SER A 155 -14.28 -10.11 14.32
C SER A 155 -14.69 -10.42 12.88
N LEU A 156 -15.98 -10.70 12.64
CA LEU A 156 -16.51 -10.93 11.29
C LEU A 156 -16.31 -9.71 10.39
N VAL A 157 -16.65 -8.51 10.89
CA VAL A 157 -16.51 -7.26 10.13
C VAL A 157 -15.04 -6.98 9.84
N SER A 158 -14.17 -7.08 10.85
CA SER A 158 -12.72 -6.89 10.68
C SER A 158 -12.11 -7.90 9.71
N THR A 159 -12.58 -9.15 9.71
CA THR A 159 -12.10 -10.20 8.81
C THR A 159 -12.52 -9.93 7.37
N VAL A 160 -13.81 -9.60 7.14
CA VAL A 160 -14.30 -9.21 5.81
C VAL A 160 -13.53 -8.00 5.29
N MET A 161 -13.33 -6.98 6.13
CA MET A 161 -12.55 -5.81 5.76
C MET A 161 -11.08 -6.13 5.46
N GLY A 162 -10.47 -7.04 6.23
CA GLY A 162 -9.15 -7.60 5.94
C GLY A 162 -9.06 -8.20 4.55
N PHE A 163 -10.03 -9.03 4.16
CA PHE A 163 -10.10 -9.59 2.81
C PHE A 163 -10.26 -8.52 1.74
N VAL A 164 -11.16 -7.55 1.93
CA VAL A 164 -11.36 -6.47 0.96
C VAL A 164 -10.08 -5.66 0.78
N VAL A 165 -9.40 -5.28 1.86
CA VAL A 165 -8.12 -4.56 1.81
C VAL A 165 -7.05 -5.40 1.10
N ALA A 166 -6.95 -6.69 1.40
CA ALA A 166 -5.99 -7.58 0.74
C ALA A 166 -6.24 -7.71 -0.76
N ILE A 167 -7.50 -7.91 -1.17
CA ILE A 167 -7.89 -7.97 -2.59
C ILE A 167 -7.58 -6.66 -3.29
N PHE A 168 -7.87 -5.52 -2.66
CA PHE A 168 -7.64 -4.21 -3.25
C PHE A 168 -6.15 -3.87 -3.36
N ALA A 169 -5.35 -4.25 -2.37
CA ALA A 169 -3.90 -4.12 -2.40
C ALA A 169 -3.28 -5.01 -3.50
N LEU A 170 -3.75 -6.26 -3.61
CA LEU A 170 -3.32 -7.16 -4.69
C LEU A 170 -3.73 -6.61 -6.06
N GLY A 171 -4.95 -6.10 -6.20
CA GLY A 171 -5.43 -5.47 -7.43
C GLY A 171 -4.56 -4.30 -7.88
N ASN A 172 -4.13 -3.45 -6.93
CA ASN A 172 -3.19 -2.36 -7.20
C ASN A 172 -1.85 -2.88 -7.77
N VAL A 173 -1.30 -3.95 -7.20
CA VAL A 173 -0.05 -4.56 -7.67
C VAL A 173 -0.23 -5.25 -9.02
N LEU A 174 -1.30 -6.03 -9.19
CA LEU A 174 -1.57 -6.74 -10.45
C LEU A 174 -1.80 -5.78 -11.62
N CYS A 175 -2.39 -4.61 -11.38
CA CYS A 175 -2.56 -3.59 -12.40
C CYS A 175 -1.23 -3.11 -13.02
N GLU A 176 -0.14 -3.17 -12.27
CA GLU A 176 1.20 -2.84 -12.77
C GLU A 176 1.74 -3.86 -13.76
N GLY A 177 1.33 -5.12 -13.63
CA GLY A 177 1.73 -6.21 -14.51
C GLY A 177 0.98 -6.24 -15.84
N LEU A 178 -0.06 -5.41 -16.01
CA LEU A 178 -0.90 -5.44 -17.21
C LEU A 178 -0.11 -4.95 -18.43
N PRO A 179 -0.27 -5.58 -19.61
CA PRO A 179 0.56 -5.27 -20.79
C PRO A 179 0.55 -3.80 -21.21
N TRP A 180 -0.59 -3.11 -21.04
CA TRP A 180 -0.71 -1.68 -21.35
C TRP A 180 0.06 -0.78 -20.38
N HIS A 181 0.31 -1.25 -19.15
CA HIS A 181 1.03 -0.53 -18.11
C HIS A 181 2.53 -0.80 -18.19
N VAL A 182 2.90 -2.07 -18.42
CA VAL A 182 4.29 -2.51 -18.58
C VAL A 182 4.93 -1.87 -19.81
N ARG A 183 4.21 -1.85 -20.94
CA ARG A 183 4.76 -1.36 -22.22
C ARG A 183 4.67 0.15 -22.39
N LYS A 184 4.13 0.89 -21.41
CA LYS A 184 3.97 2.33 -21.55
C LYS A 184 5.32 3.03 -21.45
N ARG A 185 5.50 4.06 -22.27
CA ARG A 185 6.74 4.82 -22.40
C ARG A 185 6.42 6.29 -22.58
N PHE A 186 7.32 7.14 -22.08
CA PHE A 186 7.25 8.57 -22.34
C PHE A 186 7.74 8.90 -23.73
N VAL A 187 6.96 9.68 -24.47
CA VAL A 187 7.34 10.17 -25.80
C VAL A 187 7.69 11.65 -25.69
N VAL A 188 8.98 11.97 -25.74
CA VAL A 188 9.43 13.37 -25.75
C VAL A 188 9.56 13.84 -27.20
N PRO A 189 8.73 14.77 -27.71
CA PRO A 189 8.95 15.37 -29.01
C PRO A 189 10.25 16.19 -29.04
N ARG A 190 10.98 16.12 -30.15
CA ARG A 190 12.16 16.96 -30.37
C ARG A 190 11.67 18.41 -30.42
N ARG A 191 12.18 19.29 -29.54
CA ARG A 191 11.99 20.73 -29.70
C ARG A 191 12.66 21.11 -31.02
N SER A 192 11.90 21.67 -31.96
CA SER A 192 12.47 22.35 -33.12
C SER A 192 13.24 23.55 -32.58
N ILE A 193 14.57 23.45 -32.60
CA ILE A 193 15.46 24.60 -32.49
C ILE A 193 15.62 25.16 -33.89
#